data_AF-A0A8D5UE66-F1
#
_entry.id   AF-A0A8D5UE66-F1
#
_cell.length_a   1.000
_cell.length_b   1.000
_cell.length_c   1.000
_cell.angle_alpha   90.00
_cell.angle_beta   90.00
_cell.angle_gamma   90.00
#
_symmetry.space_group_name_H-M   'P 1'
#
loop_
_entity.id
_entity.type
_entity.pdbx_description
1 polymer ?
#
loop_
_entity_poly.entity_id
_entity_poly.type
_entity_poly.pdbx_seq_one_letter_code
_entity_poly.pdbx_strand_id
1 'polypeptide(L)'
;MAKLTDEPAYVFGSSSGACIGLDLSIRHPEQVRVLIPHEPILLQLLFGDEQAQARQSLKDLKENIRRELKDLEENIRREGVLSAFMKFSSKLGMNSGYRSAQPIEDLMEGSSPISRISSHLKYREYAATHGISIR
;
A
#
# COMPACT_ATOMS: atom_id res chain seq x y z
N MET A 1 16.30 4.08 -11.21
CA MET A 1 15.41 4.24 -12.39
C MET A 1 16.14 4.06 -13.72
N ALA A 2 17.44 4.37 -13.83
CA ALA A 2 18.23 4.30 -15.06
C ALA A 2 18.22 2.97 -15.86
N LYS A 3 17.83 1.84 -15.26
CA LYS A 3 17.65 0.57 -15.98
C LYS A 3 16.28 0.42 -16.64
N LEU A 4 15.32 1.27 -16.31
CA LEU A 4 13.93 1.22 -16.76
C LEU A 4 13.58 2.39 -17.69
N THR A 5 14.28 3.52 -17.53
CA THR A 5 14.07 4.75 -18.30
C THR A 5 15.35 5.59 -18.24
N ASP A 6 15.64 6.27 -19.35
CA ASP A 6 16.73 7.25 -19.45
C ASP A 6 16.26 8.65 -18.97
N GLU A 7 14.95 8.87 -18.90
CA GLU A 7 14.35 10.11 -18.41
C GLU A 7 13.99 10.06 -16.92
N PRO A 8 14.09 11.20 -16.18
CA PRO A 8 13.67 11.27 -14.79
C PRO A 8 12.18 10.95 -14.60
N ALA A 9 11.83 10.18 -13.58
CA ALA A 9 10.49 9.63 -13.39
C ALA A 9 9.56 10.57 -12.59
N TYR A 10 8.26 10.49 -12.88
CA TYR A 10 7.21 11.00 -11.99
C TYR A 10 6.90 9.93 -10.94
N VAL A 11 7.00 10.29 -9.66
CA VAL A 11 6.86 9.37 -8.54
C VAL A 11 5.66 9.74 -7.70
N PHE A 12 4.76 8.78 -7.48
CA PHE A 12 3.73 8.85 -6.45
C PHE A 12 4.03 7.77 -5.41
N GLY A 13 3.96 8.13 -4.13
CA GLY A 13 4.08 7.18 -3.03
C GLY A 13 3.10 7.52 -1.94
N SER A 14 2.46 6.50 -1.36
CA SER A 14 1.59 6.65 -0.18
C SER A 14 2.21 5.94 1.03
N SER A 15 1.98 6.48 2.24
CA SER A 15 2.43 5.85 3.49
C SER A 15 3.94 5.55 3.47
N SER A 16 4.37 4.29 3.66
CA SER A 16 5.79 3.89 3.56
C SER A 16 6.40 4.15 2.17
N GLY A 17 5.61 4.02 1.10
CA GLY A 17 6.05 4.34 -0.27
C GLY A 17 6.36 5.82 -0.45
N ALA A 18 5.68 6.71 0.28
CA ALA A 18 6.00 8.14 0.27
C ALA A 18 7.37 8.42 0.91
N CYS A 19 7.71 7.72 2.00
CA CYS A 19 9.04 7.81 2.63
C CYS A 19 10.15 7.30 1.70
N ILE A 20 9.90 6.20 0.98
CA ILE A 20 10.83 5.68 -0.04
C ILE A 20 11.02 6.69 -1.17
N GLY A 21 9.93 7.30 -1.66
CA GLY A 21 10.00 8.33 -2.69
C GLY A 21 10.79 9.57 -2.27
N LEU A 22 10.63 10.03 -1.01
CA LEU A 22 11.40 11.12 -0.44
C LEU A 22 12.90 10.79 -0.40
N ASP A 23 13.24 9.63 0.15
CA ASP A 23 14.62 9.15 0.24
C ASP A 23 15.27 8.95 -1.14
N LEU A 24 14.52 8.44 -2.12
CA LEU A 24 14.94 8.37 -3.51
C LEU A 24 15.24 9.76 -4.09
N SER A 25 14.40 10.74 -3.82
CA SER A 25 14.56 12.11 -4.35
C SER A 25 15.76 12.83 -3.74
N ILE A 26 16.09 12.54 -2.48
CA ILE A 26 17.28 13.08 -1.81
C ILE A 26 18.56 12.45 -2.36
N ARG A 27 18.58 11.12 -2.53
CA ARG A 27 19.78 10.37 -2.93
C ARG A 27 20.05 10.39 -4.44
N HIS A 28 19.00 10.54 -5.26
CA HIS A 28 19.05 10.50 -6.71
C HIS A 28 18.14 11.58 -7.33
N PRO A 29 18.40 12.88 -7.05
CA PRO A 29 17.55 13.97 -7.53
C PRO A 29 17.46 14.03 -9.06
N GLU A 30 18.47 13.55 -9.77
CA GLU A 30 18.49 13.46 -11.23
C GLU A 30 17.49 12.42 -11.79
N GLN A 31 17.03 11.48 -10.96
CA GLN A 31 16.14 10.40 -11.37
C GLN A 31 14.65 10.68 -11.09
N VAL A 32 14.33 11.77 -10.40
CA VAL A 32 12.95 12.12 -10.01
C VAL A 32 12.59 13.48 -10.58
N ARG A 33 11.64 13.51 -11.53
CA ARG A 33 11.12 14.76 -12.11
C ARG A 33 10.18 15.46 -11.15
N VAL A 34 9.25 14.71 -10.57
CA VAL A 34 8.25 15.17 -9.58
C VAL A 34 7.96 14.04 -8.62
N LEU A 35 7.85 14.37 -7.33
CA LEU A 35 7.36 13.47 -6.29
C LEU A 35 6.04 14.00 -5.72
N ILE A 36 5.03 13.13 -5.61
CA ILE A 36 3.83 13.35 -4.78
C ILE A 36 3.90 12.38 -3.60
N PRO A 37 4.39 12.83 -2.42
CA PRO A 37 4.43 12.01 -1.21
C PRO A 37 3.10 12.17 -0.46
N HIS A 38 2.19 11.22 -0.63
CA HIS A 38 0.89 11.23 0.02
C HIS A 38 0.98 10.61 1.42
N GLU A 39 0.77 11.41 2.46
CA GLU A 39 0.74 10.99 3.87
C GLU A 39 1.99 10.17 4.29
N PRO A 40 3.20 10.73 4.17
CA PRO A 40 4.42 10.05 4.58
C PRO A 40 4.50 9.88 6.10
N ILE A 41 4.95 8.72 6.56
CA ILE A 41 5.17 8.43 7.98
C ILE A 41 6.57 8.94 8.38
N LEU A 42 6.67 10.23 8.75
CA LEU A 42 7.93 10.93 9.05
C LEU A 42 8.22 11.07 10.56
N LEU A 43 8.07 9.99 11.32
CA LEU A 43 8.23 9.99 12.80
C LEU A 43 9.59 10.51 13.28
N GLN A 44 10.62 10.43 12.43
CA GLN A 44 11.96 10.94 12.74
C GLN A 44 12.03 12.47 12.83
N LEU A 45 11.07 13.18 12.23
CA LEU A 45 10.99 14.63 12.26
C LEU A 45 10.24 15.19 13.49
N LEU A 46 9.73 14.31 14.35
CA LEU A 46 9.12 14.72 15.62
C LEU A 46 10.19 15.15 16.63
N PHE A 47 9.82 16.04 17.56
CA PHE A 47 10.72 16.57 18.59
C PHE A 47 10.11 16.44 19.99
N GLY A 48 10.95 16.53 21.02
CA GLY A 48 10.52 16.51 22.42
C GLY A 48 9.71 15.26 22.78
N ASP A 49 8.61 15.46 23.52
CA ASP A 49 7.76 14.39 24.03
C ASP A 49 7.09 13.59 22.91
N GLU A 50 6.74 14.22 21.79
CA GLU A 50 6.14 13.53 20.64
C GLU A 50 7.13 12.52 20.02
N GLN A 51 8.42 12.86 19.97
CA GLN A 51 9.45 11.93 19.51
C GLN A 51 9.61 10.74 20.46
N ALA A 52 9.57 11.00 21.77
CA ALA A 52 9.65 9.95 22.78
C ALA A 52 8.43 9.00 22.69
N GLN A 53 7.23 9.56 22.54
CA GLN A 53 6.01 8.81 22.36
C GLN A 53 6.04 7.97 21.07
N ALA A 54 6.41 8.56 19.94
CA ALA A 54 6.51 7.84 18.67
C ALA A 54 7.49 6.66 18.73
N ARG A 55 8.65 6.83 19.41
CA ARG A 55 9.60 5.75 19.64
C ARG A 55 9.00 4.63 20.49
N GLN A 56 8.22 4.97 21.51
CA GLN A 56 7.56 3.98 22.35
C GLN A 56 6.47 3.24 21.55
N SER A 57 5.61 3.97 20.84
CA SER A 57 4.58 3.37 19.98
C SER A 57 5.16 2.43 18.93
N LEU A 58 6.33 2.76 18.34
CA LEU A 58 7.00 1.86 17.40
C LEU A 58 7.54 0.58 18.06
N LYS A 59 8.04 0.67 19.30
CA LYS A 59 8.44 -0.53 20.08
C LYS A 59 7.23 -1.41 20.36
N ASP A 60 6.13 -0.81 20.82
CA ASP A 60 4.90 -1.54 21.14
C ASP A 60 4.32 -2.21 19.90
N LEU A 61 4.28 -1.49 18.77
CA LEU A 61 3.86 -2.04 17.48
C LEU A 61 4.71 -3.26 17.08
N LYS A 62 6.03 -3.17 17.24
CA LYS A 62 6.96 -4.26 16.91
C LYS A 62 6.73 -5.49 17.78
N GLU A 63 6.50 -5.30 19.08
CA GLU A 63 6.18 -6.41 19.98
C GLU A 63 4.82 -7.03 19.65
N ASN A 64 3.81 -6.22 19.33
CA ASN A 64 2.51 -6.72 18.91
C ASN A 64 2.61 -7.54 17.62
N ILE A 65 3.28 -7.02 16.58
CA ILE A 65 3.48 -7.76 15.32
C ILE A 65 4.19 -9.10 15.58
N ARG A 66 5.22 -9.12 16.45
CA ARG A 66 5.92 -10.38 16.80
C ARG A 66 4.99 -11.40 17.46
N ARG A 67 4.13 -10.97 18.38
CA ARG A 67 3.15 -11.85 19.02
C ARG A 67 2.14 -12.37 18.01
N GLU A 68 1.60 -11.48 17.18
CA GLU A 68 0.63 -11.82 16.14
C GLU A 68 1.20 -12.81 15.11
N LEU A 69 2.46 -12.66 14.71
CA LEU A 69 3.12 -13.61 13.81
C LEU A 69 3.27 -15.00 14.45
N LYS A 70 3.65 -15.07 15.73
CA LYS A 70 3.71 -16.36 16.45
C LYS A 70 2.34 -17.02 16.56
N ASP A 71 1.31 -16.24 16.88
CA ASP A 71 -0.07 -16.72 16.95
C ASP A 71 -0.56 -17.22 15.58
N LEU A 72 -0.18 -16.53 14.50
CA LEU A 72 -0.52 -16.90 13.14
C LEU A 72 0.17 -18.21 12.74
N GLU A 73 1.47 -18.34 12.99
CA GLU A 73 2.23 -19.56 12.73
C GLU A 73 1.67 -20.76 13.49
N GLU A 74 1.32 -20.58 14.77
CA GLU A 74 0.72 -21.63 15.57
C GLU A 74 -0.67 -22.03 15.06
N ASN A 75 -1.50 -21.06 14.65
CA ASN A 75 -2.81 -21.36 14.07
C ASN A 75 -2.67 -22.10 12.73
N ILE A 76 -1.78 -21.65 11.84
CA ILE A 76 -1.49 -22.34 10.57
C ILE A 76 -1.08 -23.80 10.85
N ARG A 77 -0.21 -24.02 11.84
CA ARG A 77 0.25 -25.37 12.21
C ARG A 77 -0.88 -26.25 12.76
N ARG A 78 -1.81 -25.70 13.55
CA ARG A 78 -2.86 -26.47 14.25
C ARG A 78 -4.11 -26.68 13.39
N GLU A 79 -4.52 -25.66 12.65
CA GLU A 79 -5.85 -25.56 12.01
C GLU A 79 -5.77 -25.23 10.51
N GLY A 80 -4.57 -24.96 9.99
CA GLY A 80 -4.35 -24.66 8.58
C GLY A 80 -4.52 -23.18 8.21
N VAL A 81 -4.13 -22.85 6.98
CA VAL A 81 -4.02 -21.46 6.48
C VAL A 81 -5.38 -20.75 6.44
N LEU A 82 -6.47 -21.46 6.16
CA LEU A 82 -7.80 -20.86 6.08
C LEU A 82 -8.28 -20.36 7.45
N SER A 83 -8.09 -21.13 8.53
CA SER A 83 -8.43 -20.68 9.89
C SER A 83 -7.63 -19.45 10.28
N ALA A 84 -6.33 -19.47 10.00
CA ALA A 84 -5.42 -18.35 10.27
C ALA A 84 -5.84 -17.07 9.54
N PHE A 85 -6.23 -17.19 8.27
CA PHE A 85 -6.77 -16.09 7.47
C PHE A 85 -8.07 -15.54 8.07
N MET A 86 -9.03 -16.41 8.41
CA MET A 86 -10.31 -15.97 9.01
C MET A 86 -10.11 -15.23 10.34
N LYS A 87 -9.22 -15.74 11.20
CA LYS A 87 -8.85 -15.08 12.46
C LYS A 87 -8.21 -13.72 12.22
N PHE A 88 -7.31 -13.62 11.24
CA PHE A 88 -6.66 -12.37 10.84
C PHE A 88 -7.67 -11.34 10.31
N SER A 89 -8.53 -11.73 9.36
CA SER A 89 -9.59 -10.86 8.83
C SER A 89 -10.53 -10.35 9.93
N SER A 90 -10.92 -11.22 10.86
CA SER A 90 -11.73 -10.83 12.02
C SER A 90 -11.04 -9.77 12.89
N LYS A 91 -9.73 -9.93 13.16
CA LYS A 91 -8.93 -8.94 13.91
C LYS A 91 -8.83 -7.58 13.20
N LEU A 92 -8.89 -7.56 11.87
CA LEU A 92 -8.92 -6.32 11.09
C LEU A 92 -10.31 -5.67 11.03
N GLY A 93 -11.31 -6.21 11.74
CA GLY A 93 -12.69 -5.75 11.61
C GLY A 93 -13.33 -6.12 10.28
N MET A 94 -12.64 -6.93 9.45
CA MET A 94 -13.19 -7.52 8.23
C MET A 94 -14.02 -8.74 8.64
N ASN A 95 -15.10 -8.50 9.39
CA ASN A 95 -16.06 -9.53 9.71
C ASN A 95 -16.83 -9.84 8.43
N SER A 96 -16.33 -10.80 7.64
CA SER A 96 -17.13 -11.35 6.56
C SER A 96 -18.28 -12.11 7.20
N GLY A 97 -19.41 -11.43 7.39
CA GLY A 97 -20.65 -12.10 7.11
C GLY A 97 -20.48 -12.66 5.70
N TYR A 98 -20.22 -13.96 5.60
CA TYR A 98 -20.35 -14.71 4.36
C TYR A 98 -21.84 -14.68 4.00
N ARG A 99 -22.36 -13.49 3.68
CA ARG A 99 -23.53 -13.35 2.84
C ARG A 99 -23.08 -13.94 1.53
N SER A 100 -23.79 -14.96 1.06
CA SER A 100 -23.56 -15.66 -0.20
C SER A 100 -23.38 -14.67 -1.35
N ALA A 101 -22.17 -14.13 -1.48
CA ALA A 101 -21.69 -13.43 -2.63
C ALA A 101 -21.04 -14.52 -3.49
N GLN A 102 -21.40 -14.46 -4.76
CA GLN A 102 -21.08 -15.41 -5.81
C GLN A 102 -19.61 -15.87 -5.75
N PRO A 103 -19.32 -17.12 -6.14
CA PRO A 103 -17.97 -17.67 -6.09
C PRO A 103 -16.94 -16.74 -6.74
N ILE A 104 -15.73 -16.82 -6.21
CA ILE A 104 -14.51 -16.11 -6.63
C ILE A 104 -14.11 -16.61 -8.03
N GLU A 105 -14.91 -16.27 -9.04
CA GLU A 105 -14.61 -16.51 -10.46
C GLU A 105 -13.99 -15.25 -11.08
N ASP A 106 -14.35 -14.05 -10.59
CA ASP A 106 -13.80 -12.77 -11.06
C ASP A 106 -12.31 -12.53 -10.72
N LEU A 107 -11.75 -13.24 -9.74
CA LEU A 107 -10.32 -13.12 -9.40
C LEU A 107 -9.42 -13.89 -10.39
N MET A 108 -10.01 -14.81 -11.16
CA MET A 108 -9.35 -15.60 -12.19
C MET A 108 -9.55 -15.01 -13.60
N GLU A 109 -10.57 -14.16 -13.80
CA GLU A 109 -10.77 -13.40 -15.04
C GLU A 109 -9.98 -12.07 -15.05
N GLY A 110 -8.65 -12.20 -15.16
CA GLY A 110 -7.82 -11.40 -16.06
C GLY A 110 -7.72 -9.88 -15.88
N SER A 111 -8.38 -9.24 -14.93
CA SER A 111 -8.31 -7.79 -14.73
C SER A 111 -7.67 -7.43 -13.40
N SER A 112 -6.34 -7.59 -13.37
CA SER A 112 -5.47 -7.03 -12.32
C SER A 112 -5.86 -5.58 -12.00
N PRO A 113 -5.80 -5.13 -10.73
CA PRO A 113 -6.04 -3.73 -10.36
C PRO A 113 -5.24 -2.71 -11.21
N ILE A 114 -4.10 -3.13 -11.77
CA ILE A 114 -3.27 -2.34 -12.70
C ILE A 114 -3.99 -2.10 -14.04
N SER A 115 -4.75 -3.07 -14.55
CA SER A 115 -5.52 -2.90 -15.79
C SER A 115 -6.61 -1.83 -15.64
N ARG A 116 -7.20 -1.72 -14.44
CA ARG A 116 -8.18 -0.67 -14.11
C ARG A 116 -7.55 0.73 -14.08
N ILE A 117 -6.30 0.87 -13.65
CA ILE A 117 -5.59 2.17 -13.71
C ILE A 117 -5.26 2.52 -15.17
N SER A 118 -4.85 1.55 -15.97
CA SER A 118 -4.53 1.76 -17.38
C SER A 118 -5.73 2.19 -18.23
N SER A 119 -6.93 1.68 -17.93
CA SER A 119 -8.15 2.06 -18.66
C SER A 119 -8.59 3.49 -18.34
N HIS A 120 -8.39 3.97 -17.11
CA HIS A 120 -8.70 5.35 -16.73
C HIS A 120 -7.71 6.35 -17.35
N LEU A 121 -6.43 5.99 -17.48
CA LEU A 121 -5.43 6.82 -18.15
C LEU A 121 -5.74 6.96 -19.66
N LYS A 122 -6.04 5.84 -20.33
CA LYS A 122 -6.44 5.86 -21.76
C LYS A 122 -7.73 6.64 -21.99
N TYR A 123 -8.71 6.54 -21.08
CA TYR A 123 -9.98 7.24 -21.21
C TYR A 123 -9.83 8.77 -21.02
N ARG A 124 -8.92 9.21 -20.13
CA ARG A 124 -8.62 10.65 -19.96
C ARG A 124 -7.86 11.23 -21.15
N GLU A 125 -6.92 10.49 -21.74
CA GLU A 125 -6.24 10.90 -22.97
C GLU A 125 -7.23 11.00 -24.15
N TYR A 126 -8.12 10.02 -24.30
CA TYR A 126 -9.17 10.03 -25.32
C TYR A 126 -10.15 11.20 -25.14
N ALA A 127 -10.62 11.44 -23.91
CA ALA A 127 -11.53 12.54 -23.60
C ALA A 127 -10.88 13.91 -23.85
N ALA A 128 -9.58 14.06 -23.58
CA ALA A 128 -8.82 15.27 -23.87
C ALA A 128 -8.64 15.51 -25.38
N THR A 129 -8.47 14.45 -26.19
CA THR A 129 -8.37 14.58 -27.65
C THR A 129 -9.71 14.89 -28.33
N HIS A 130 -10.83 14.48 -27.71
CA HIS A 130 -12.16 14.59 -28.30
C HIS A 130 -13.06 15.64 -27.62
N GLY A 131 -12.48 16.50 -26.75
CA GLY A 131 -13.19 17.61 -26.11
C GLY A 131 -14.31 17.18 -25.15
N ILE A 132 -14.27 15.94 -24.64
CA ILE A 132 -15.27 15.41 -23.73
C ILE A 132 -14.90 15.86 -22.30
N SER A 133 -15.69 16.76 -21.72
CA SER A 133 -15.48 17.24 -20.36
C SER A 133 -15.91 16.16 -19.35
N ILE A 134 -14.96 15.67 -18.56
CA ILE A 134 -15.22 14.79 -17.43
C ILE A 134 -15.33 15.69 -16.19
N ARG A 135 -16.52 15.77 -15.59
CA ARG A 135 -16.76 16.42 -14.28
C ARG A 135 -16.43 15.47 -13.15
#